data_AF-A0A7J4QKR4-F1
#
_entry.id   AF-A0A7J4QKR4-F1
#
_cell.length_a   1.000
_cell.length_b   1.000
_cell.length_c   1.000
_cell.angle_alpha   90.00
_cell.angle_beta   90.00
_cell.angle_gamma   90.00
#
_symmetry.space_group_name_H-M   'P 1'
#
loop_
_entity.id
_entity.type
_entity.pdbx_description
1 polymer ?
#
loop_
_entity_poly.entity_id
_entity_poly.type
_entity_poly.pdbx_seq_one_letter_code
_entity_poly.pdbx_strand_id
1 'polypeptide(L)'
;MEDGVPLDRLKAAQGGSRRDLARLLTEVEDGRVAASELLGSSRPQGRSIAITGPPGVGKSCFIDHFLRAHAERGEAIALLAVDPSSALSGGALLGDRIRLSSPDDASVAERIYVRSIATRRSSGSIPSVLGDLVQVLHGCGWPLVVIETVGAGQSEVRCAAVADRIVLMEGPARGDAG
;
A
#
# COMPACT_ATOMS: atom_id res chain seq x y z
N MET A 1 -4.71 -9.36 27.01
CA MET A 1 -5.14 -9.47 25.60
C MET A 1 -5.30 -10.95 25.35
N GLU A 2 -6.30 -11.42 24.60
CA GLU A 2 -6.38 -12.85 24.26
C GLU A 2 -5.24 -13.18 23.30
N ASP A 3 -4.17 -13.79 23.81
CA ASP A 3 -2.87 -13.95 23.15
C ASP A 3 -2.89 -14.77 21.82
N GLY A 4 -4.07 -15.19 21.33
CA GLY A 4 -4.23 -15.94 20.07
C GLY A 4 -4.86 -15.18 18.90
N VAL A 5 -5.62 -14.11 19.17
CA VAL A 5 -6.48 -13.49 18.14
C VAL A 5 -5.70 -12.92 16.94
N PRO A 6 -4.56 -12.21 17.12
CA PRO A 6 -3.78 -11.71 15.99
C PRO A 6 -3.18 -12.83 15.12
N LEU A 7 -2.73 -13.93 15.73
CA LEU A 7 -2.15 -15.06 15.01
C LEU A 7 -3.22 -15.84 14.22
N ASP A 8 -4.43 -15.96 14.77
CA ASP A 8 -5.54 -16.57 14.05
C ASP A 8 -5.98 -15.72 12.85
N ARG A 9 -5.95 -14.38 12.98
CA ARG A 9 -6.17 -13.47 11.85
C ARG A 9 -5.07 -13.58 10.80
N LEU A 10 -3.81 -13.71 11.22
CA LEU A 10 -2.69 -13.93 10.30
C LEU A 10 -2.91 -15.21 9.49
N LYS A 11 -3.24 -16.33 10.15
CA LYS A 11 -3.54 -17.60 9.47
C LYS A 11 -4.74 -17.48 8.52
N ALA A 12 -5.81 -16.81 8.95
CA ALA A 12 -6.98 -16.58 8.10
C ALA A 12 -6.63 -15.70 6.89
N ALA A 13 -5.81 -14.66 7.06
CA ALA A 13 -5.33 -13.81 5.98
C ALA A 13 -4.45 -14.58 4.99
N GLN A 14 -3.55 -15.43 5.48
CA GLN A 14 -2.74 -16.35 4.67
C GLN A 14 -3.61 -17.36 3.91
N GLY A 15 -4.75 -17.76 4.48
CA GLY A 15 -5.79 -18.56 3.80
C GLY A 15 -6.68 -17.78 2.83
N GLY A 16 -6.42 -16.49 2.59
CA GLY A 16 -7.15 -15.66 1.63
C GLY A 16 -8.27 -14.79 2.22
N SER A 17 -8.48 -14.77 3.54
CA SER A 17 -9.49 -13.91 4.16
C SER A 17 -9.12 -12.42 4.05
N ARG A 18 -9.69 -11.73 3.06
CA ARG A 18 -9.50 -10.28 2.87
C ARG A 18 -9.97 -9.46 4.07
N ARG A 19 -11.00 -9.92 4.78
CA ARG A 19 -11.55 -9.26 5.97
C ARG A 19 -10.54 -9.30 7.11
N ASP A 20 -9.93 -10.46 7.35
CA ASP A 20 -8.96 -10.60 8.44
C ASP A 20 -7.63 -9.94 8.09
N LEU A 21 -7.22 -9.96 6.81
CA LEU A 21 -6.09 -9.16 6.33
C LEU A 21 -6.31 -7.66 6.61
N ALA A 22 -7.50 -7.12 6.27
CA ALA A 22 -7.81 -5.72 6.52
C ALA A 22 -7.76 -5.36 8.01
N ARG A 23 -8.30 -6.23 8.88
CA ARG A 23 -8.26 -6.04 10.34
C ARG A 23 -6.84 -6.11 10.89
N LEU A 24 -6.06 -7.10 10.46
CA LEU A 24 -4.68 -7.31 10.89
C LEU A 24 -3.81 -6.10 10.54
N LEU A 25 -3.89 -5.63 9.30
CA LEU A 25 -3.18 -4.44 8.85
C LEU A 25 -3.63 -3.18 9.61
N THR A 26 -4.89 -3.10 10.07
CA THR A 26 -5.34 -1.99 10.95
C THR A 26 -4.75 -2.09 12.34
N GLU A 27 -4.63 -3.29 12.90
CA GLU A 27 -3.98 -3.48 14.20
C GLU A 27 -2.50 -3.12 14.16
N VAL A 28 -1.82 -3.43 13.05
CA VAL A 28 -0.43 -3.03 12.80
C VAL A 28 -0.33 -1.52 12.59
N GLU A 29 -1.20 -0.91 11.79
CA GLU A 29 -1.24 0.54 11.58
C GLU A 29 -1.47 1.32 12.88
N ASP A 30 -2.38 0.85 13.74
CA ASP A 30 -2.65 1.45 15.06
C ASP A 30 -1.54 1.12 16.08
N GLY A 31 -0.57 0.26 15.76
CA GLY A 31 0.48 -0.24 16.66
C GLY A 31 -0.04 -1.09 17.82
N ARG A 32 -1.23 -1.69 17.67
CA ARG A 32 -1.78 -2.65 18.62
C ARG A 32 -1.07 -4.00 18.55
N VAL A 33 -0.48 -4.32 17.41
CA VAL A 33 0.30 -5.53 17.17
C VAL A 33 1.52 -5.16 16.33
N ALA A 34 2.71 -5.61 16.72
CA ALA A 34 3.90 -5.38 15.91
C ALA A 34 4.03 -6.42 14.78
N ALA A 35 4.52 -6.02 13.60
CA ALA A 35 4.79 -6.98 12.52
C ALA A 35 5.76 -8.08 12.95
N SER A 36 6.72 -7.77 13.83
CA SER A 36 7.65 -8.75 14.42
C SER A 36 6.96 -9.77 15.33
N GLU A 37 5.85 -9.42 15.99
CA GLU A 37 5.07 -10.37 16.80
C GLU A 37 4.31 -11.35 15.91
N LEU A 38 3.86 -10.90 14.74
CA LEU A 38 3.14 -11.72 13.76
C LEU A 38 4.07 -12.65 12.99
N LEU A 39 5.22 -12.12 12.54
CA LEU A 39 6.12 -12.81 11.62
C LEU A 39 7.31 -13.48 12.33
N GLY A 40 7.54 -13.15 13.61
CA GLY A 40 8.67 -13.64 14.37
C GLY A 40 10.01 -13.29 13.71
N SER A 41 10.87 -14.28 13.54
CA SER A 41 12.14 -14.15 12.81
C SER A 41 12.01 -14.34 11.29
N SER A 42 10.81 -14.67 10.81
CA SER A 42 10.56 -14.79 9.37
C SER A 42 10.72 -13.43 8.71
N ARG A 43 11.41 -13.42 7.57
CA ARG A 43 11.44 -12.27 6.66
C ARG A 43 10.80 -12.74 5.37
N PRO A 44 9.46 -12.60 5.25
CA PRO A 44 8.75 -12.96 4.04
C PRO A 44 9.40 -12.30 2.83
N GLN A 45 9.61 -13.08 1.77
CA GLN A 45 10.21 -12.57 0.54
C GLN A 45 9.12 -11.92 -0.33
N GLY A 46 9.45 -10.76 -0.87
CA GLY A 46 8.59 -10.04 -1.79
C GLY A 46 9.34 -8.86 -2.40
N ARG A 47 8.66 -8.12 -3.27
CA ARG A 47 9.15 -6.89 -3.89
C ARG A 47 8.23 -5.75 -3.52
N SER A 48 8.80 -4.58 -3.32
CA SER A 48 8.06 -3.35 -3.12
C SER A 48 8.49 -2.29 -4.13
N ILE A 49 7.51 -1.58 -4.70
CA ILE A 49 7.74 -0.51 -5.68
C ILE A 49 6.98 0.71 -5.22
N ALA A 50 7.67 1.83 -5.01
CA ALA A 50 7.03 3.11 -4.83
C ALA A 50 6.78 3.76 -6.20
N ILE A 51 5.56 4.22 -6.43
CA ILE A 51 5.20 5.04 -7.59
C ILE A 51 4.85 6.44 -7.08
N THR A 52 5.63 7.42 -7.49
CA THR A 52 5.52 8.80 -7.04
C THR A 52 5.60 9.79 -8.20
N GLY A 53 5.28 11.05 -7.94
CA GLY A 53 5.22 12.09 -8.96
C GLY A 53 4.15 13.14 -8.67
N PRO A 54 4.19 14.29 -9.36
CA PRO A 54 3.29 15.40 -9.09
C PRO A 54 1.81 15.02 -9.28
N PRO A 55 0.87 15.75 -8.63
CA PRO A 55 -0.55 15.61 -8.93
C PRO A 55 -0.84 15.81 -10.42
N GLY A 56 -1.81 15.07 -10.98
CA GLY A 56 -2.23 15.21 -12.37
C GLY A 56 -1.34 14.52 -13.43
N VAL A 57 -0.18 13.95 -13.08
CA VAL A 57 0.73 13.28 -14.03
C VAL A 57 0.20 11.93 -14.57
N GLY A 58 -0.97 11.48 -14.12
CA GLY A 58 -1.58 10.22 -14.57
C GLY A 58 -1.18 8.98 -13.75
N LYS A 59 -0.59 9.14 -12.56
CA LYS A 59 -0.19 8.01 -11.68
C LYS A 59 -1.28 6.98 -11.47
N SER A 60 -2.49 7.41 -11.08
CA SER A 60 -3.57 6.47 -10.75
C SER A 60 -4.03 5.67 -11.97
N CYS A 61 -4.01 6.28 -13.17
CA CYS A 61 -4.27 5.56 -14.43
C CYS A 61 -3.19 4.52 -14.71
N PHE A 62 -1.91 4.90 -14.58
CA PHE A 62 -0.80 3.97 -14.74
C PHE A 62 -0.85 2.82 -13.72
N ILE A 63 -1.12 3.14 -12.45
CA ILE A 63 -1.25 2.15 -11.38
C ILE A 63 -2.39 1.19 -11.67
N ASP A 64 -3.56 1.66 -12.11
CA ASP A 64 -4.68 0.76 -12.47
C ASP A 64 -4.27 -0.26 -13.55
N HIS A 65 -3.66 0.22 -14.64
CA HIS A 65 -3.17 -0.65 -15.71
C HIS A 65 -2.05 -1.58 -15.23
N PHE A 66 -1.17 -1.10 -14.35
CA PHE A 66 -0.10 -1.90 -13.78
C PHE A 66 -0.66 -3.05 -12.92
N LEU A 67 -1.58 -2.74 -12.01
CA LEU A 67 -2.27 -3.73 -11.17
C LEU A 67 -2.97 -4.78 -12.04
N ARG A 68 -3.73 -4.32 -13.06
CA ARG A 68 -4.44 -5.20 -13.99
C ARG A 68 -3.51 -6.13 -14.74
N ALA A 69 -2.45 -5.60 -15.35
CA ALA A 69 -1.52 -6.38 -16.15
C ALA A 69 -0.82 -7.48 -15.34
N HIS A 70 -0.51 -7.22 -14.05
CA HIS A 70 0.02 -8.23 -13.15
C HIS A 70 -1.04 -9.28 -12.79
N ALA A 71 -2.26 -8.86 -12.46
CA ALA A 71 -3.34 -9.77 -12.12
C ALA A 71 -3.76 -10.68 -13.30
N GLU A 72 -3.79 -10.16 -14.53
CA GLU A 72 -4.08 -10.93 -15.76
C GLU A 72 -3.00 -11.99 -16.05
N ARG A 73 -1.76 -11.78 -15.59
CA ARG A 73 -0.68 -12.78 -15.64
C ARG A 73 -0.76 -13.82 -14.52
N GLY A 74 -1.77 -13.72 -13.67
CA GLY A 74 -1.96 -14.61 -12.52
C GLY A 74 -1.19 -14.20 -11.26
N GLU A 75 -0.54 -13.04 -11.26
CA GLU A 75 0.29 -12.56 -10.14
C GLU A 75 -0.56 -11.82 -9.09
N ALA A 76 -0.31 -12.06 -7.80
CA ALA A 76 -0.95 -11.32 -6.71
C ALA A 76 -0.20 -10.02 -6.41
N ILE A 77 -0.95 -8.91 -6.35
CA ILE A 77 -0.40 -7.56 -6.19
C ILE A 77 -1.23 -6.73 -5.20
N ALA A 78 -0.56 -6.02 -4.29
CA ALA A 78 -1.18 -5.14 -3.33
C ALA A 78 -0.81 -3.67 -3.58
N LEU A 79 -1.74 -2.74 -3.38
CA LEU A 79 -1.51 -1.29 -3.41
C LEU A 79 -1.72 -0.71 -2.01
N LEU A 80 -0.70 -0.02 -1.49
CA LEU A 80 -0.76 0.88 -0.36
C LEU A 80 -0.81 2.32 -0.86
N ALA A 81 -2.00 2.92 -0.85
CA ALA A 81 -2.21 4.30 -1.25
C ALA A 81 -2.01 5.24 -0.05
N VAL A 82 -0.92 6.00 -0.05
CA VAL A 82 -0.52 6.87 1.04
C VAL A 82 -1.00 8.29 0.79
N ASP A 83 -1.64 8.90 1.78
CA ASP A 83 -2.02 10.31 1.77
C ASP A 83 -1.50 11.06 2.99
N PRO A 84 -0.32 11.70 2.90
CA PRO A 84 0.21 12.51 4.00
C PRO A 84 -0.68 13.71 4.34
N SER A 85 -1.35 14.24 3.32
CA SER A 85 -1.97 15.57 3.28
C SER A 85 -3.46 15.59 3.63
N SER A 86 -4.12 14.42 3.68
CA SER A 86 -5.54 14.27 4.13
C SER A 86 -5.84 14.88 5.52
N ALA A 87 -4.80 15.30 6.25
CA ALA A 87 -4.87 16.14 7.44
C ALA A 87 -5.45 17.56 7.21
N LEU A 88 -5.37 18.13 6.00
CA LEU A 88 -5.79 19.51 5.71
C LEU A 88 -7.08 19.65 4.90
N SER A 89 -7.45 18.66 4.07
CA SER A 89 -8.53 18.82 3.05
C SER A 89 -9.82 18.03 3.32
N GLY A 90 -9.93 17.31 4.45
CA GLY A 90 -11.21 16.69 4.84
C GLY A 90 -11.74 15.61 3.88
N GLY A 91 -10.87 14.88 3.17
CA GLY A 91 -11.26 13.65 2.45
C GLY A 91 -11.27 13.69 0.92
N ALA A 92 -10.92 14.82 0.29
CA ALA A 92 -11.00 14.97 -1.17
C ALA A 92 -10.08 14.03 -1.97
N LEU A 93 -8.88 13.69 -1.47
CA LEU A 93 -7.90 12.84 -2.16
C LEU A 93 -8.16 11.32 -2.03
N LEU A 94 -8.93 10.90 -1.03
CA LEU A 94 -9.43 9.53 -0.92
C LEU A 94 -10.61 9.31 -1.87
N GLY A 95 -11.44 10.34 -2.09
CA GLY A 95 -12.58 10.31 -3.01
C GLY A 95 -12.18 10.21 -4.49
N ASP A 96 -11.10 10.87 -4.92
CA ASP A 96 -10.60 10.78 -6.30
C ASP A 96 -9.88 9.46 -6.61
N ARG A 97 -9.38 8.74 -5.59
CA ARG A 97 -8.73 7.43 -5.75
C ARG A 97 -9.69 6.24 -5.86
N ILE A 98 -11.00 6.49 -5.78
CA ILE A 98 -12.08 5.51 -6.05
C ILE A 98 -12.24 5.24 -7.56
N ARG A 99 -11.27 5.61 -8.41
CA ARG A 99 -11.28 5.33 -9.86
C ARG A 99 -10.28 4.26 -10.30
N LEU A 100 -9.81 3.39 -9.40
CA LEU A 100 -9.19 2.15 -9.83
C LEU A 100 -10.32 1.19 -10.23
N SER A 101 -10.47 0.90 -11.51
CA SER A 101 -11.49 -0.04 -12.00
C SER A 101 -11.09 -1.50 -11.82
N SER A 102 -9.79 -1.79 -11.80
CA SER A 102 -9.28 -3.17 -11.80
C SER A 102 -9.62 -3.96 -10.52
N PRO A 103 -9.60 -3.37 -9.31
CA PRO A 103 -10.07 -4.05 -8.10
C PRO A 103 -11.57 -4.43 -8.11
N ASP A 104 -12.38 -3.79 -8.95
CA ASP A 104 -13.83 -4.06 -9.07
C ASP A 104 -14.16 -5.08 -10.18
N ASP A 105 -13.19 -5.39 -11.05
CA ASP A 105 -13.32 -6.39 -12.10
C ASP A 105 -13.15 -7.80 -11.52
N ALA A 106 -14.25 -8.55 -11.43
CA ALA A 106 -14.29 -9.89 -10.85
C ALA A 106 -13.29 -10.88 -11.48
N SER A 107 -12.84 -10.66 -12.73
CA SER A 107 -11.86 -11.53 -13.38
C SER A 107 -10.45 -11.44 -12.78
N VAL A 108 -10.13 -10.32 -12.12
CA VAL A 108 -8.79 -10.01 -11.60
C VAL A 108 -8.79 -9.58 -10.13
N ALA A 109 -9.94 -9.20 -9.56
CA ALA A 109 -10.09 -8.64 -8.21
C ALA A 109 -9.49 -9.52 -7.10
N GLU A 110 -9.57 -10.84 -7.23
CA GLU A 110 -9.00 -11.77 -6.23
C GLU A 110 -7.48 -11.61 -6.09
N ARG A 111 -6.80 -11.18 -7.16
CA ARG A 111 -5.36 -10.97 -7.21
C ARG A 111 -4.92 -9.54 -6.95
N ILE A 112 -5.85 -8.64 -6.65
CA ILE A 112 -5.56 -7.23 -6.37
C ILE A 112 -6.04 -6.90 -4.96
N TYR A 113 -5.14 -6.45 -4.10
CA TYR A 113 -5.50 -5.89 -2.79
C TYR A 113 -5.23 -4.39 -2.77
N VAL A 114 -6.14 -3.59 -2.21
CA VAL A 114 -5.95 -2.14 -2.11
C VAL A 114 -6.24 -1.70 -0.69
N ARG A 115 -5.34 -0.89 -0.13
CA ARG A 115 -5.50 -0.27 1.18
C ARG A 115 -5.02 1.17 1.13
N SER A 116 -5.86 2.08 1.63
CA SER A 116 -5.46 3.46 1.86
C SER A 116 -4.90 3.63 3.26
N ILE A 117 -3.84 4.43 3.41
CA ILE A 117 -3.17 4.72 4.68
C ILE A 117 -3.31 6.20 4.99
N ALA A 118 -3.87 6.51 6.16
CA ALA A 118 -4.12 7.89 6.60
C ALA A 118 -3.27 8.24 7.83
N THR A 119 -2.60 9.38 7.77
CA THR A 119 -1.53 9.77 8.71
C THR A 119 -1.95 10.06 10.15
N ARG A 120 -3.25 10.20 10.42
CA ARG A 120 -3.76 10.48 11.77
C ARG A 120 -3.86 9.25 12.68
N ARG A 121 -3.91 8.04 12.11
CA ARG A 121 -4.14 6.80 12.86
C ARG A 121 -2.87 6.01 13.17
N SER A 122 -1.76 6.33 12.49
CA SER A 122 -0.50 5.65 12.74
C SER A 122 0.07 6.05 14.11
N SER A 123 0.27 5.08 15.00
CA SER A 123 0.93 5.28 16.29
C SER A 123 2.45 5.47 16.18
N GLY A 124 3.01 5.28 14.99
CA GLY A 124 4.41 5.50 14.65
C GLY A 124 4.62 6.44 13.46
N SER A 125 5.87 6.60 13.04
CA SER A 125 6.17 7.35 11.81
C SER A 125 5.64 6.60 10.59
N ILE A 126 5.04 7.32 9.63
CA ILE A 126 4.44 6.72 8.43
C ILE A 126 5.40 5.77 7.70
N PRO A 127 6.71 6.10 7.49
CA PRO A 127 7.62 5.17 6.84
C PRO A 127 7.80 3.84 7.59
N SER A 128 7.84 3.89 8.93
CA SER A 128 7.95 2.68 9.76
C SER A 128 6.71 1.80 9.59
N VAL A 129 5.52 2.41 9.72
CA VAL A 129 4.26 1.69 9.57
C VAL A 129 4.12 1.11 8.17
N LEU A 130 4.50 1.84 7.12
CA LEU A 130 4.51 1.31 5.75
C LEU A 130 5.42 0.08 5.62
N GLY A 131 6.61 0.12 6.23
CA GLY A 131 7.52 -1.02 6.24
C GLY A 131 6.88 -2.25 6.89
N ASP A 132 6.23 -2.08 8.04
CA ASP A 132 5.53 -3.15 8.75
C ASP A 132 4.37 -3.73 7.92
N LEU A 133 3.57 -2.86 7.29
CA LEU A 133 2.46 -3.28 6.43
C LEU A 133 2.96 -4.05 5.19
N VAL A 134 4.08 -3.62 4.58
CA VAL A 134 4.71 -4.36 3.46
C VAL A 134 5.11 -5.76 3.91
N GLN A 135 5.76 -5.90 5.07
CA GLN A 135 6.18 -7.21 5.60
C GLN A 135 4.99 -8.12 5.87
N VAL A 136 3.92 -7.58 6.46
CA VAL A 136 2.70 -8.37 6.73
C VAL A 136 2.03 -8.79 5.43
N LEU A 137 1.97 -7.91 4.41
CA LEU A 137 1.44 -8.26 3.09
C LEU A 137 2.25 -9.37 2.42
N HIS A 138 3.58 -9.29 2.43
CA HIS A 138 4.46 -10.36 1.93
C HIS A 138 4.18 -11.67 2.69
N GLY A 139 4.06 -11.62 4.01
CA GLY A 139 3.73 -12.77 4.86
C GLY A 139 2.34 -13.36 4.63
N CYS A 140 1.43 -12.59 4.02
CA CYS A 140 0.07 -13.01 3.66
C CYS A 140 -0.08 -13.39 2.18
N GLY A 141 1.03 -13.59 1.45
CA GLY A 141 0.98 -14.07 0.06
C GLY A 141 0.79 -12.96 -0.99
N TRP A 142 1.12 -11.71 -0.67
CA TRP A 142 1.14 -10.60 -1.63
C TRP A 142 2.58 -10.26 -2.02
N PRO A 143 3.19 -10.99 -2.98
CA PRO A 143 4.63 -10.90 -3.26
C PRO A 143 5.06 -9.60 -3.95
N LEU A 144 4.12 -8.81 -4.46
CA LEU A 144 4.37 -7.49 -5.05
C LEU A 144 3.50 -6.44 -4.34
N VAL A 145 4.14 -5.48 -3.70
CA VAL A 145 3.48 -4.36 -3.01
C VAL A 145 3.85 -3.05 -3.69
N VAL A 146 2.84 -2.34 -4.19
CA VAL A 146 2.97 -0.99 -4.74
C VAL A 146 2.66 0.01 -3.64
N ILE A 147 3.50 1.02 -3.48
CA ILE A 147 3.27 2.16 -2.57
C ILE A 147 3.03 3.39 -3.43
N GLU A 148 1.85 3.99 -3.36
CA GLU A 148 1.56 5.26 -4.04
C GLU A 148 1.69 6.41 -3.04
N THR A 149 2.44 7.45 -3.38
CA THR A 149 2.48 8.71 -2.60
C THR A 149 1.95 9.89 -3.41
N VAL A 150 1.35 10.86 -2.73
CA VAL A 150 0.77 12.05 -3.38
C VAL A 150 1.79 13.20 -3.40
N GLY A 151 2.53 13.34 -4.50
CA GLY A 151 3.45 14.47 -4.70
C GLY A 151 4.91 14.13 -4.44
N ALA A 152 5.73 15.16 -4.25
CA ALA A 152 7.19 15.07 -4.18
C ALA A 152 7.79 15.82 -2.97
N GLY A 153 6.98 16.05 -1.92
CA GLY A 153 7.46 16.67 -0.69
C GLY A 153 8.32 15.71 0.15
N GLN A 154 8.91 16.24 1.22
CA GLN A 154 9.82 15.47 2.08
C GLN A 154 9.15 14.26 2.72
N SER A 155 7.88 14.37 3.11
CA SER A 155 7.11 13.25 3.68
C SER A 155 6.86 12.16 2.65
N GLU A 156 6.52 12.54 1.41
CA GLU A 156 6.28 11.64 0.30
C GLU A 156 7.55 10.90 -0.11
N VAL A 157 8.69 11.60 -0.17
CA VAL A 157 10.01 11.01 -0.44
C VAL A 157 10.36 9.97 0.62
N ARG A 158 10.14 10.28 1.90
CA ARG A 158 10.39 9.33 2.99
C ARG A 158 9.50 8.08 2.92
N CYS A 159 8.26 8.23 2.47
CA CYS A 159 7.36 7.08 2.27
C CYS A 159 7.79 6.25 1.05
N ALA A 160 8.18 6.90 -0.04
CA ALA A 160 8.68 6.21 -1.22
C ALA A 160 9.98 5.44 -0.94
N ALA A 161 10.86 5.99 -0.09
CA ALA A 161 12.11 5.37 0.32
C ALA A 161 11.98 4.08 1.14
N VAL A 162 10.75 3.71 1.54
CA VAL A 162 10.47 2.40 2.17
C VAL A 162 10.55 1.26 1.14
N ALA A 163 10.28 1.54 -0.14
CA ALA A 163 10.23 0.52 -1.18
C ALA A 163 11.62 0.13 -1.69
N ASP A 164 11.75 -1.11 -2.17
CA ASP A 164 12.99 -1.63 -2.79
C ASP A 164 13.36 -0.89 -4.09
N ARG A 165 12.33 -0.37 -4.78
CA ARG A 165 12.45 0.38 -6.04
C ARG A 165 11.53 1.59 -6.01
N ILE A 166 11.98 2.68 -6.60
CA ILE A 166 11.19 3.91 -6.75
C ILE A 166 11.06 4.22 -8.24
N VAL A 167 9.82 4.47 -8.67
CA VAL A 167 9.46 4.95 -9.99
C VAL A 167 8.92 6.36 -9.84
N LEU A 168 9.65 7.34 -10.39
CA LEU A 168 9.19 8.72 -10.50
C LEU A 168 8.50 8.90 -11.84
N MET A 169 7.23 9.31 -11.81
CA MET A 169 6.47 9.67 -13.00
C MET A 169 6.55 11.18 -13.23
N GLU A 170 6.96 11.59 -14.43
CA GLU A 170 7.03 12.98 -14.86
C GLU A 170 6.23 13.19 -16.15
N GLY A 171 5.65 14.38 -16.30
CA GLY A 171 4.96 14.78 -17.52
C GLY A 171 5.93 15.44 -18.50
N PRO A 172 5.68 15.37 -19.82
CA PRO A 172 6.51 16.01 -20.84
C PRO A 172 6.26 17.52 -20.87
N ALA A 173 6.75 18.24 -19.84
CA ALA A 173 6.99 19.69 -19.79
C ALA A 173 7.16 20.15 -18.33
N ARG A 174 8.38 20.01 -17.80
CA ARG A 174 8.92 20.89 -16.74
C ARG A 174 10.32 21.34 -17.11
N GLY A 175 10.51 21.66 -18.40
CA GLY A 175 11.71 22.35 -18.86
C GLY A 175 11.71 23.77 -18.31
N ASP A 176 12.89 24.25 -17.92
CA ASP A 176 13.11 25.61 -17.46
C ASP A 176 12.45 26.60 -18.44
N ALA A 177 11.72 27.57 -17.88
CA ALA A 177 11.37 28.78 -18.60
C ALA A 177 12.66 29.60 -18.76
N GLY A 178 13.54 29.15 -19.66
CA GLY A 178 14.71 29.87 -20.14
C GLY A 178 14.36 30.77 -21.32
#